data_AF-A0A6J4YWY1-F1
#
_entry.id   AF-A0A6J4YWY1-F1
#
_cell.length_a   1.000
_cell.length_b   1.000
_cell.length_c   1.000
_cell.angle_alpha   90.00
_cell.angle_beta   90.00
_cell.angle_gamma   90.00
#
_symmetry.space_group_name_H-M   'P 1'
#
loop_
_entity.id
_entity.type
_entity.pdbx_description
1 polymer ?
#
loop_
_entity_poly.entity_id
_entity_poly.type
_entity_poly.pdbx_seq_one_letter_code
_entity_poly.pdbx_strand_id
1 'polypeptide(L)' 'MIIVDSRPKRAKFDKGHIPSAISIPDTQFDKFKGKLPADKSTPLIFYCGGFT' A
#
# COMPACT_ATOMS: atom_id res chain seq x y z
N MET A 1 7.15 7.60 8.67
CA MET A 1 7.35 6.71 7.51
C MET A 1 6.20 5.73 7.46
N ILE A 2 5.63 5.45 6.29
CA ILE A 2 4.54 4.48 6.10
C ILE A 2 4.90 3.52 4.97
N ILE A 3 4.66 2.24 5.19
CA ILE A 3 4.83 1.18 4.20
C ILE A 3 3.46 0.91 3.55
N VAL A 4 3.41 0.90 2.22
CA VAL A 4 2.19 0.69 1.44
C VAL A 4 2.35 -0.55 0.57
N ASP A 5 1.50 -1.56 0.80
CA ASP A 5 1.38 -2.72 -0.08
C ASP A 5 0.41 -2.39 -1.22
N SER A 6 0.95 -2.35 -2.44
CA SER A 6 0.19 -2.04 -3.65
C SER A 6 -0.43 -3.26 -4.32
N ARG A 7 -0.23 -4.47 -3.77
CA ARG A 7 -0.74 -5.72 -4.35
C ARG A 7 -2.24 -5.91 -4.06
N PRO A 8 -2.93 -6.80 -4.81
CA PRO A 8 -4.33 -7.12 -4.53
C PRO A 8 -4.55 -7.60 -3.10
N LYS A 9 -5.44 -6.92 -2.37
CA LYS A 9 -5.66 -7.14 -0.92
C LYS A 9 -5.95 -8.61 -0.59
N ARG A 10 -7.04 -9.15 -1.16
CA ARG A 10 -7.53 -10.51 -0.85
C ARG A 10 -6.54 -11.61 -1.25
N ALA A 11 -5.87 -11.46 -2.39
CA ALA A 11 -5.02 -12.51 -2.94
C ALA A 11 -3.60 -12.51 -2.36
N LYS A 12 -3.09 -11.36 -1.89
CA LYS A 12 -1.71 -11.18 -1.45
C LYS A 12 -1.62 -10.61 -0.03
N PHE A 13 -2.12 -9.40 0.22
CA PHE A 13 -1.98 -8.72 1.52
C PHE A 13 -2.56 -9.55 2.67
N ASP A 14 -3.80 -10.02 2.53
CA ASP A 14 -4.50 -10.77 3.58
C ASP A 14 -3.84 -12.14 3.88
N LYS A 15 -3.06 -12.68 2.93
CA LYS A 15 -2.29 -13.93 3.13
C LYS A 15 -0.94 -13.71 3.83
N GLY A 16 -0.41 -12.48 3.76
CA GLY A 16 0.89 -12.14 4.30
C GLY A 16 1.44 -10.85 3.70
N HIS A 17 1.86 -9.94 4.58
CA HIS A 17 2.43 -8.65 4.23
C HIS A 17 3.48 -8.24 5.27
N ILE A 18 4.29 -7.24 4.91
CA ILE A 18 5.25 -6.65 5.83
C ILE A 18 4.50 -6.07 7.04
N PRO A 19 4.89 -6.40 8.29
CA PRO A 19 4.26 -5.82 9.47
C PRO A 19 4.18 -4.30 9.40
N SER A 20 3.08 -3.71 9.86
CA SER A 20 2.75 -2.27 9.79
C SER A 20 2.42 -1.71 8.39
N ALA A 21 2.49 -2.51 7.33
CA ALA A 21 2.08 -2.04 6.00
C ALA A 21 0.57 -1.82 5.92
N ILE A 22 0.16 -0.74 5.25
CA ILE A 22 -1.24 -0.52 4.88
C ILE A 22 -1.51 -1.03 3.46
N SER A 23 -2.69 -1.60 3.24
CA SER A 23 -3.11 -2.04 1.90
C SER A 23 -3.77 -0.88 1.13
N ILE A 24 -3.16 -0.52 0.01
CA ILE A 24 -3.70 0.39 -1.00
C ILE A 24 -3.45 -0.27 -2.37
N PRO A 25 -4.36 -1.15 -2.85
CA PRO A 25 -4.19 -1.78 -4.15
C PRO A 25 -4.09 -0.74 -5.26
N ASP A 26 -3.17 -0.96 -6.20
CA ASP A 26 -2.92 -0.09 -7.36
C ASP A 26 -4.19 0.25 -8.15
N THR A 27 -5.00 -0.77 -8.47
CA THR A 27 -6.28 -0.67 -9.17
C THR A 27 -7.36 0.10 -8.41
N GLN A 28 -7.14 0.38 -7.12
CA GLN A 28 -8.08 1.06 -6.24
C GLN A 28 -7.45 2.29 -5.58
N PHE A 29 -6.31 2.78 -6.09
CA PHE A 29 -5.57 3.87 -5.47
C PHE A 29 -6.42 5.12 -5.25
N ASP A 30 -7.19 5.56 -6.25
CA ASP A 30 -8.03 6.76 -6.14
C ASP A 30 -9.07 6.68 -5.03
N LYS A 31 -9.57 5.48 -4.73
CA LYS A 31 -10.52 5.23 -3.65
C LYS A 31 -9.84 5.28 -2.28
N PHE A 32 -8.57 4.92 -2.20
CA PHE A 32 -7.85 4.72 -0.94
C PHE A 32 -6.76 5.76 -0.66
N LYS A 33 -6.47 6.67 -1.59
CA LYS A 33 -5.46 7.73 -1.42
C LYS A 33 -5.68 8.62 -0.20
N GLY A 34 -6.93 8.74 0.28
CA GLY A 34 -7.25 9.42 1.53
C GLY A 34 -6.71 8.76 2.81
N LYS A 35 -6.17 7.53 2.72
CA LYS A 35 -5.46 6.86 3.81
C LYS A 35 -3.99 7.27 3.92
N LEU A 36 -3.47 7.98 2.92
CA LEU A 36 -2.12 8.52 2.96
C LEU A 36 -2.07 9.67 3.99
N PRO A 37 -0.91 9.90 4.62
CA PRO A 37 -0.75 10.95 5.61
C PRO A 37 -0.97 12.31 4.94
N ALA A 38 -1.61 13.24 5.67
CA ALA A 38 -1.81 14.60 5.21
C ALA A 38 -0.48 15.37 5.10
N ASP A 39 0.49 15.04 5.95
CA ASP A 39 1.84 15.58 5.89
C ASP A 39 2.63 14.98 4.72
N LYS A 40 2.93 15.83 3.72
CA LYS A 40 3.71 15.47 2.53
C LYS A 40 5.19 15.22 2.81
N SER A 41 5.68 15.61 3.98
CA SER A 41 7.05 15.33 4.42
C SER A 41 7.20 13.90 4.95
N THR A 42 6.08 13.22 5.23
CA THR A 42 6.09 11.84 5.72
C THR A 42 6.61 10.90 4.63
N PRO A 43 7.71 10.16 4.87
CA PRO A 43 8.24 9.24 3.88
C PRO A 43 7.26 8.09 3.60
N LEU A 44 7.01 7.84 2.31
CA LEU A 44 6.15 6.76 1.83
C LEU A 44 7.00 5.72 1.09
N ILE A 45 6.84 4.45 1.46
CA ILE A 45 7.51 3.33 0.81
C ILE A 45 6.45 2.44 0.20
N PHE A 46 6.34 2.46 -1.13
CA PHE A 46 5.46 1.57 -1.87
C PHE A 46 6.22 0.31 -2.27
N TYR A 47 5.58 -0.86 -2.12
CA TYR A 47 6.06 -2.10 -2.71
C TYR A 47 4.95 -2.83 -3.45
N CYS A 48 5.32 -3.56 -4.49
CA CYS A 48 4.41 -4.33 -5.33
C CYS A 48 4.92 -5.76 -5.54
N GLY A 49 4.24 -6.54 -6.38
CA GLY A 49 4.62 -7.92 -6.72
C GLY A 49 5.75 -8.02 -7.76
N GLY A 50 6.28 -6.89 -8.23
CA GLY A 50 7.14 -6.81 -9.41
C GLY A 50 6.35 -6.62 -10.69
N PHE A 51 7.07 -6.39 -11.79
CA PHE A 51 6.53 -6.41 -13.14
C PHE A 51 6.51 -7.86 -13.62
N THR A 52 5.35 -8.36 -14.02
CA THR A 52 5.14 -9.69 -14.60
C THR A 52 4.29 -9.56 -15.84
#